data_AF-A0A4Q8TA55-F1
#
_entry.id   AF-A0A4Q8TA55-F1
#
_cell.length_a   1.000
_cell.length_b   1.000
_cell.length_c   1.000
_cell.angle_alpha   90.00
_cell.angle_beta   90.00
_cell.angle_gamma   90.00
#
_symmetry.space_group_name_H-M   'P 1'
#
loop_
_entity.id
_entity.type
_entity.pdbx_description
1 polymer ?
#
loop_
_entity_poly.entity_id
_entity_poly.type
_entity_poly.pdbx_seq_one_letter_code
_entity_poly.pdbx_strand_id
1 'polypeptide(L)' 'MFTYSAVIYDGKKQNLVRYDCGTDTEFSSYLESRFGCHVCLWSNKELSETTMAAIAASRVQSKKDGLDKTEAL' A
#
# COMPACT_ATOMS: atom_id res chain seq x y z
N MET A 1 -1.20 3.38 -4.84
CA MET A 1 -1.98 2.70 -3.78
C MET A 1 -1.01 2.19 -2.74
N PHE A 2 -1.35 2.26 -1.45
CA PHE A 2 -0.48 1.83 -0.37
C PHE A 2 -1.11 0.68 0.40
N THR A 3 -0.27 -0.15 1.00
CA THR A 3 -0.68 -1.04 2.06
C THR A 3 -0.37 -0.36 3.39
N TYR A 4 -1.40 -0.14 4.19
CA TYR A 4 -1.28 0.33 5.55
C TYR A 4 -1.28 -0.85 6.51
N SER A 5 -0.33 -0.86 7.44
CA SER A 5 -0.26 -1.84 8.51
C SER A 5 -0.26 -1.13 9.87
N ALA A 6 -0.98 -1.68 10.84
CA ALA A 6 -0.97 -1.16 12.21
C ALA A 6 -1.05 -2.27 13.24
N VAL A 7 -0.35 -2.09 14.35
CA VAL A 7 -0.59 -2.84 15.58
C VAL A 7 -1.45 -1.96 16.47
N ILE A 8 -2.67 -2.42 16.77
CA ILE A 8 -3.62 -1.69 17.61
C ILE A 8 -3.97 -2.51 18.85
N TYR A 9 -4.33 -1.83 19.94
CA TYR A 9 -5.00 -2.44 21.09
C TYR A 9 -6.47 -2.00 21.13
N ASP A 10 -7.38 -2.98 21.13
CA ASP A 10 -8.84 -2.75 21.05
C ASP A 10 -9.54 -2.72 22.43
N GLY A 11 -8.77 -2.61 23.51
CA GLY A 11 -9.28 -2.72 24.88
C GLY A 11 -9.26 -4.14 25.44
N LYS A 12 -9.06 -5.17 24.60
CA LYS A 12 -8.99 -6.58 25.02
C LYS A 12 -7.70 -7.26 24.60
N LYS A 13 -7.23 -7.00 23.37
CA LYS A 13 -6.04 -7.64 22.80
C LYS A 13 -5.35 -6.74 21.78
N GLN A 14 -4.13 -7.12 21.45
CA GLN A 14 -3.41 -6.54 20.32
C GLN A 14 -3.84 -7.21 19.02
N ASN A 15 -4.04 -6.42 17.96
CA ASN A 15 -4.38 -6.88 16.63
C ASN A 15 -3.38 -6.30 15.63
N LEU A 16 -2.84 -7.16 14.75
CA LEU A 16 -2.14 -6.73 13.55
C LEU A 16 -3.17 -6.55 12.42
N VAL A 17 -3.27 -5.33 11.91
CA VAL A 17 -4.21 -4.93 10.87
C VAL A 17 -3.43 -4.58 9.61
N ARG A 18 -3.89 -5.06 8.46
CA ARG A 18 -3.37 -4.71 7.14
C ARG A 18 -4.52 -4.32 6.23
N TYR A 19 -4.41 -3.20 5.52
CA TYR A 19 -5.46 -2.70 4.64
C TYR A 19 -4.87 -1.89 3.49
N ASP A 20 -5.36 -2.13 2.27
CA ASP A 20 -4.93 -1.39 1.08
C ASP A 20 -5.84 -0.20 0.84
N CYS A 21 -5.27 1.01 0.86
CA CYS A 21 -6.01 2.24 0.58
C CYS A 21 -5.11 3.34 0.02
N GLY A 22 -5.73 4.44 -0.42
CA GLY A 22 -5.05 5.56 -1.06
C GLY A 22 -4.48 6.55 -0.07
N THR A 23 -5.16 6.75 1.07
CA THR A 23 -4.84 7.81 2.02
C THR A 23 -4.85 7.35 3.48
N ASP A 24 -4.16 8.12 4.33
CA ASP A 24 -4.14 7.92 5.77
C ASP A 24 -5.55 8.12 6.38
N THR A 25 -6.34 9.04 5.84
CA THR A 25 -7.73 9.27 6.28
C THR A 25 -8.61 8.04 6.05
N GLU A 26 -8.51 7.42 4.87
CA GLU A 26 -9.26 6.18 4.58
C GLU A 26 -8.89 5.05 5.53
N PHE A 27 -7.60 4.93 5.87
CA PHE A 27 -7.14 3.93 6.83
C PHE A 27 -7.68 4.20 8.24
N SER A 28 -7.63 5.44 8.71
CA SER A 28 -8.18 5.83 10.01
C SER A 28 -9.69 5.56 10.08
N SER A 29 -10.46 5.95 9.04
CA SER A 29 -11.90 5.67 8.98
C SER A 29 -12.20 4.17 8.99
N TYR A 30 -11.35 3.36 8.34
CA TYR A 30 -11.47 1.91 8.39
C TYR A 30 -11.22 1.36 9.80
N LEU A 31 -10.20 1.84 10.51
CA LEU A 31 -9.91 1.42 11.89
C LEU A 31 -11.04 1.82 12.84
N GLU A 32 -11.55 3.05 12.74
CA GLU A 32 -12.68 3.54 13.53
C GLU A 32 -13.95 2.73 13.27
N SER A 33 -14.27 2.44 12.00
CA SER A 33 -15.44 1.64 11.64
C SER A 33 -15.36 0.21 12.17
N ARG A 34 -14.16 -0.39 12.15
CA ARG A 34 -13.97 -1.81 12.52
C ARG A 34 -13.76 -2.04 14.01
N PHE A 35 -13.06 -1.15 14.69
CA PHE A 35 -12.64 -1.32 16.08
C PHE A 35 -13.21 -0.26 17.02
N GLY A 36 -13.80 0.82 16.50
CA GLY A 36 -14.23 1.95 17.31
C GLY A 36 -13.05 2.60 18.00
N CYS A 37 -13.13 2.71 19.34
CA CYS A 37 -12.04 3.23 20.15
C CYS A 37 -10.90 2.21 20.25
N HIS A 38 -9.72 2.60 19.78
CA HIS A 38 -8.53 1.78 19.81
C HIS A 38 -7.30 2.65 20.08
N VAL A 39 -6.23 2.04 20.60
CA VAL A 39 -4.92 2.68 20.73
C VAL A 39 -4.01 2.13 19.63
N CYS A 40 -3.50 3.01 18.78
CA CYS A 40 -2.47 2.64 17.81
C CYS A 40 -1.10 2.59 18.50
N LEU A 41 -0.48 1.41 18.51
CA LEU A 41 0.83 1.18 19.12
C LEU A 41 1.96 1.36 18.11
N TRP A 42 1.69 1.01 16.85
CA TRP A 42 2.62 1.15 15.74
C TRP A 42 1.86 1.18 14.43
N SER A 43 2.36 1.92 13.44
CA SER A 43 1.81 1.96 12.09
C SER A 43 2.92 2.08 11.04
N ASN A 44 2.66 1.52 9.86
CA ASN A 44 3.51 1.63 8.69
C ASN A 44 2.69 1.82 7.43
N LYS A 45 3.28 2.50 6.46
CA LYS A 45 2.74 2.75 5.13
C LYS A 45 3.77 2.33 4.10
N GLU A 46 3.42 1.33 3.29
CA GLU A 46 4.28 0.80 2.25
C GLU A 46 3.58 0.81 0.89
N LEU A 47 4.35 0.80 -0.20
CA LEU A 47 3.77 0.63 -1.53
C LEU A 47 3.10 -0.74 -1.61
N SER A 48 1.87 -0.76 -2.11
CA SER A 48 1.18 -2.02 -2.36
C SER A 48 1.93 -2.86 -3.38
N GLU A 49 1.85 -4.18 -3.26
CA GLU A 49 2.47 -5.13 -4.19
C GLU A 49 2.03 -4.88 -5.63
N THR A 50 0.76 -4.54 -5.83
CA THR A 50 0.20 -4.19 -7.14
C THR A 50 0.83 -2.91 -7.72
N THR A 51 1.06 -1.89 -6.88
CA THR A 51 1.77 -0.67 -7.32
C THR A 51 3.22 -0.98 -7.66
N MET A 52 3.89 -1.81 -6.87
CA MET A 52 5.26 -2.24 -7.14
C MET A 52 5.36 -3.03 -8.46
N ALA A 53 4.43 -3.95 -8.71
CA ALA A 53 4.35 -4.71 -9.95
C ALA A 53 4.11 -3.81 -11.17
N ALA A 54 3.24 -2.80 -11.05
CA ALA A 54 3.00 -1.83 -12.11
C ALA A 54 4.24 -0.98 -12.44
N ILE A 55 5.00 -0.57 -11.41
CA ILE A 55 6.28 0.14 -11.60
C ILE A 55 7.31 -0.77 -12.29
N ALA A 56 7.36 -2.05 -11.91
CA ALA A 56 8.26 -3.00 -12.56
C ALA A 56 7.89 -3.20 -14.05
N ALA A 57 6.60 -3.35 -14.35
CA ALA A 57 6.11 -3.53 -15.72
C ALA A 57 6.37 -2.30 -16.60
N SER A 58 6.19 -1.08 -16.08
CA SER A 58 6.43 0.15 -16.84
C SER A 58 7.88 0.29 -17.27
N ARG A 59 8.84 -0.11 -16.43
CA ARG A 59 10.27 -0.11 -16.77
C ARG A 59 10.62 -1.05 -17.91
N VAL A 60 9.97 -2.21 -18.01
CA VAL A 60 10.18 -3.16 -19.11
C VAL A 60 9.66 -2.56 -20.42
N GLN A 61 8.50 -1.89 -20.37
CA GLN A 61 7.89 -1.28 -21.55
C GLN A 61 8.71 -0.10 -22.08
N SER A 62 9.21 0.78 -21.22
CA SER A 62 10.11 1.87 -21.64
C SER A 62 11.40 1.37 -22.30
N LYS A 63 11.88 0.17 -21.91
CA LYS A 63 13.08 -0.43 -22.51
C LYS A 63 12.80 -1.04 -23.88
N LYS A 64 11.60 -1.62 -24.08
CA LYS A 64 11.14 -2.14 -25.36
C LYS A 64 10.93 -1.03 -26.39
N ASP A 65 10.26 0.06 -25.99
CA ASP A 65 10.03 1.22 -26.86
C ASP A 65 11.34 1.96 -27.24
N GLY A 66 12.38 1.86 -26.42
CA GLY A 66 13.72 2.37 -26.73
C GLY A 66 14.48 1.49 -27.72
N LEU A 67 14.33 0.15 -27.62
CA LEU A 67 14.99 -0.82 -28.49
C LEU A 67 14.38 -0.82 -29.90
N ASP A 68 13.04 -0.79 -30.02
CA ASP A 68 12.33 -0.69 -31.30
C ASP A 68 12.72 0.56 -32.10
N LYS A 69 13.09 1.65 -31.43
CA LYS A 69 13.56 2.89 -32.09
C LYS A 69 15.01 2.81 -32.56
N THR A 70 15.84 1.98 -31.93
CA THR A 70 17.26 1.81 -32.32
C THR A 70 17.46 0.77 -33.42
N GLU A 71 16.53 -0.16 -33.62
CA GLU A 71 16.58 -1.15 -34.70
C GLU A 71 15.94 -0.67 -36.01
N ALA A 72 15.27 0.49 -35.98
CA ALA A 72 14.63 1.11 -37.14
C ALA A 72 15.51 2.14 -37.90
N LEU A 73 16.82 2.17 -37.64
CA LEU A 73 17.80 3.07 -38.27
C LEU A 73 18.90 2.30 -39.00
#